data_AF-A0A518BL01-F1
#
_entry.id   AF-A0A518BL01-F1
#
_cell.length_a   1.000
_cell.length_b   1.000
_cell.length_c   1.000
_cell.angle_alpha   90.00
_cell.angle_beta   90.00
_cell.angle_gamma   90.00
#
_symmetry.space_group_name_H-M   'P 1'
#
loop_
_entity.id
_entity.type
_entity.pdbx_description
1 polymer ?
#
loop_
_entity_poly.entity_id
_entity_poly.type
_entity_poly.pdbx_seq_one_letter_code
_entity_poly.pdbx_strand_id
1 'polypeptide(L)'
;MTWRRAPLYVRSHDLATWLLAEVARWPQPEAMCSAGRVADAVQDLVADVSIALTFPAERDDHRRAADRGVVRLRVLLRLAESLGYLTKRRMRFASAELDTIGRMLGGWGRSSRRFSKSGAGAGAPRPEARDARR
;
A
#
# COMPACT_ATOMS: atom_id res chain seq x y z
N MET A 1 8.35 15.90 11.42
CA MET A 1 7.00 15.44 11.03
C MET A 1 6.78 14.04 11.58
N THR A 2 5.84 13.85 12.50
CA THR A 2 5.56 12.53 13.10
C THR A 2 4.63 11.70 12.21
N TRP A 3 5.19 11.11 11.14
CA TRP A 3 4.49 10.19 10.22
C TRP A 3 3.76 9.05 10.93
N ARG A 4 4.16 8.75 12.17
CA ARG A 4 3.50 7.83 13.11
C ARG A 4 2.01 8.13 13.36
N ARG A 5 1.54 9.35 13.10
CA ARG A 5 0.12 9.73 13.22
C ARG A 5 -0.63 9.74 11.88
N ALA A 6 0.05 9.48 10.77
CA ALA A 6 -0.60 9.44 9.47
C ALA A 6 -1.63 8.29 9.46
N PRO A 7 -2.89 8.53 9.07
CA PRO A 7 -3.94 7.50 9.14
C PRO A 7 -3.58 6.22 8.39
N LEU A 8 -2.88 6.34 7.26
CA LEU A 8 -2.42 5.20 6.47
C LEU A 8 -1.40 4.35 7.25
N TYR A 9 -0.44 5.00 7.93
CA TYR A 9 0.55 4.30 8.74
C TYR A 9 -0.11 3.58 9.92
N VAL A 10 -0.94 4.31 10.68
CA VAL A 10 -1.61 3.75 11.87
C VAL A 10 -2.40 2.50 11.50
N ARG A 11 -3.23 2.58 10.46
CA ARG A 11 -4.05 1.44 10.03
C ARG A 11 -3.22 0.26 9.50
N SER A 12 -2.16 0.52 8.73
CA SER A 12 -1.25 -0.54 8.28
C SER A 12 -0.53 -1.20 9.45
N HIS A 13 -0.09 -0.41 10.44
CA HIS A 13 0.58 -0.90 11.64
C HIS A 13 -0.37 -1.75 12.51
N ASP A 14 -1.62 -1.30 12.70
CA ASP A 14 -2.63 -2.04 13.46
C ASP A 14 -2.97 -3.37 12.78
N LEU A 15 -3.11 -3.36 11.44
CA LEU A 15 -3.30 -4.59 10.67
C LEU A 15 -2.08 -5.53 10.80
N ALA A 16 -0.86 -5.00 10.74
CA ALA A 16 0.36 -5.79 10.91
C ALA A 16 0.42 -6.44 12.30
N THR A 17 0.15 -5.66 13.34
CA THR A 17 0.12 -6.15 14.72
C THR A 17 -0.90 -7.28 14.87
N TRP A 18 -2.10 -7.09 14.32
CA TRP A 18 -3.14 -8.11 14.36
C TRP A 18 -2.78 -9.36 13.55
N LEU A 19 -2.24 -9.21 12.34
CA LEU A 19 -1.86 -10.33 11.48
C LEU A 19 -0.70 -11.13 12.05
N LEU A 20 0.32 -10.48 12.61
CA LEU A 20 1.45 -11.16 13.24
C LEU A 20 1.02 -11.99 14.45
N ALA A 21 0.10 -11.46 15.27
CA ALA A 21 -0.51 -12.22 16.35
C ALA A 21 -1.41 -13.36 15.83
N GLU A 22 -2.09 -13.17 14.69
CA GLU A 22 -2.93 -14.19 14.08
C GLU A 22 -2.12 -15.39 13.57
N VAL A 23 -1.07 -15.14 12.78
CA VAL A 23 -0.25 -16.19 12.16
C VAL A 23 0.55 -16.98 13.18
N ALA A 24 0.92 -16.37 14.32
CA ALA A 24 1.58 -17.05 15.42
C ALA A 24 0.73 -18.16 16.06
N ARG A 25 -0.59 -18.16 15.82
CA ARG A 25 -1.51 -19.18 16.34
C ARG A 25 -1.85 -20.26 15.32
N TRP A 26 -1.32 -20.18 14.10
CA TRP A 26 -1.60 -21.17 13.08
C TRP A 26 -0.98 -22.50 13.51
N PRO A 27 -1.77 -23.57 13.61
CA PRO A 27 -1.26 -24.86 14.03
C PRO A 27 -0.41 -25.46 12.91
N GLN A 28 0.61 -26.21 13.32
CA GLN A 28 1.40 -27.17 12.52
C GLN A 28 2.67 -26.65 11.82
N PRO A 29 3.70 -27.51 11.68
CA PRO A 29 4.88 -27.25 10.85
C PRO A 29 4.53 -26.93 9.38
N GLU A 30 3.49 -27.55 8.80
CA GLU A 30 3.10 -27.27 7.41
C GLU A 30 2.58 -25.84 7.16
N ALA A 31 2.04 -25.17 8.19
CA ALA A 31 1.58 -23.80 8.08
C ALA A 31 2.73 -22.79 8.15
N MET A 32 3.91 -23.18 8.64
CA MET A 32 5.02 -22.28 8.94
C MET A 32 5.50 -21.48 7.73
N CYS A 33 5.59 -22.11 6.56
CA CYS A 33 5.95 -21.41 5.32
C CYS A 33 4.89 -20.38 4.91
N SER A 34 3.60 -20.68 5.11
CA SER A 34 2.51 -19.76 4.78
C SER A 34 2.41 -18.61 5.78
N ALA A 35 2.57 -18.91 7.08
CA ALA A 35 2.63 -17.94 8.16
C ALA A 35 3.79 -16.96 7.95
N GLY A 36 4.99 -17.47 7.63
CA GLY A 36 6.16 -16.63 7.31
C GLY A 36 5.91 -15.71 6.12
N ARG A 37 5.34 -16.23 5.02
CA ARG A 37 5.02 -15.40 3.85
C ARG A 37 4.00 -14.28 4.15
N VAL A 38 3.05 -14.52 5.05
CA VAL A 38 2.10 -13.48 5.48
C VAL A 38 2.77 -12.47 6.40
N ALA A 39 3.61 -12.93 7.33
CA ALA A 39 4.38 -12.07 8.22
C ALA A 39 5.29 -11.12 7.42
N ASP A 40 6.10 -11.66 6.50
CA ASP A 40 6.97 -10.88 5.62
C ASP A 40 6.16 -9.85 4.84
N ALA A 41 5.07 -10.27 4.19
CA ALA A 41 4.28 -9.39 3.34
C ALA A 41 3.62 -8.24 4.13
N VAL A 42 3.22 -8.46 5.38
CA VAL A 42 2.63 -7.39 6.20
C VAL A 42 3.69 -6.47 6.81
N GLN A 43 4.88 -6.99 7.10
CA GLN A 43 6.03 -6.18 7.51
C GLN A 43 6.51 -5.28 6.37
N ASP A 44 6.62 -5.83 5.15
CA ASP A 44 6.94 -5.09 3.93
C ASP A 44 5.93 -3.95 3.70
N LEU A 45 4.63 -4.23 3.85
CA LEU A 45 3.58 -3.20 3.70
C LEU A 45 3.79 -2.01 4.65
N VAL A 46 4.07 -2.28 5.93
CA VAL A 46 4.29 -1.21 6.93
C VAL A 46 5.60 -0.46 6.64
N ALA A 47 6.65 -1.16 6.25
CA ALA A 47 7.94 -0.57 5.88
C ALA A 47 7.77 0.37 4.68
N ASP A 48 7.17 -0.10 3.59
CA ASP A 48 6.91 0.68 2.38
C ASP A 48 6.07 1.93 2.67
N VAL A 49 4.99 1.80 3.44
CA VAL A 49 4.19 2.95 3.85
C VAL A 49 5.02 3.96 4.64
N SER A 50 5.86 3.49 5.56
CA SER A 50 6.70 4.36 6.39
C SER A 50 7.74 5.10 5.56
N ILE A 51 8.41 4.40 4.64
CA ILE A 51 9.40 4.97 3.74
C ILE A 51 8.72 5.99 2.82
N ALA A 52 7.58 5.65 2.22
CA ALA A 52 6.87 6.56 1.32
C ALA A 52 6.41 7.87 1.99
N LEU A 53 6.01 7.78 3.26
CA LEU A 53 5.61 8.95 4.05
C LEU A 53 6.82 9.81 4.48
N THR A 54 7.99 9.20 4.64
CA THR A 54 9.19 9.85 5.18
C THR A 54 10.07 10.46 4.10
N PHE A 55 10.29 9.75 3.00
CA PHE A 55 11.27 10.09 1.97
C PHE A 55 10.58 10.50 0.67
N PRO A 56 10.53 11.81 0.32
CA PRO A 56 9.82 12.27 -0.87
C PRO A 56 10.37 11.71 -2.18
N ALA A 57 11.68 11.46 -2.27
CA ALA A 57 12.34 10.96 -3.47
C ALA A 57 11.90 9.52 -3.83
N GLU A 58 11.70 8.67 -2.82
CA GLU A 58 11.37 7.25 -2.99
C GLU A 58 9.86 6.99 -2.82
N ARG A 59 9.09 8.05 -2.57
CA ARG A 59 7.66 7.99 -2.22
C ARG A 59 6.82 7.21 -3.21
N ASP A 60 6.99 7.50 -4.50
CA ASP A 60 6.12 6.91 -5.51
C ASP A 60 6.36 5.40 -5.64
N ASP A 61 7.63 4.99 -5.54
CA ASP A 61 8.05 3.60 -5.66
C ASP A 61 7.57 2.78 -4.47
N HIS A 62 7.81 3.25 -3.23
CA HIS A 62 7.33 2.56 -2.04
C HIS A 62 5.80 2.60 -1.92
N ARG A 63 5.12 3.67 -2.34
CA ARG A 63 3.65 3.67 -2.39
C ARG A 63 3.14 2.58 -3.36
N ARG A 64 3.77 2.42 -4.53
CA ARG A 64 3.41 1.36 -5.50
C ARG A 64 3.77 -0.04 -4.98
N ALA A 65 4.86 -0.16 -4.23
CA ALA A 65 5.23 -1.41 -3.58
C ALA A 65 4.20 -1.80 -2.51
N ALA A 66 3.78 -0.86 -1.65
CA ALA A 66 2.69 -1.05 -0.70
C ALA A 66 1.37 -1.45 -1.38
N ASP A 67 1.01 -0.82 -2.50
CA ASP A 67 -0.21 -1.16 -3.26
C ASP A 67 -0.17 -2.61 -3.79
N ARG A 68 0.98 -3.06 -4.30
CA ARG A 68 1.21 -4.46 -4.66
C ARG A 68 1.19 -5.39 -3.43
N GLY A 69 1.72 -4.93 -2.30
CA GLY A 69 1.69 -5.64 -1.02
C GLY A 69 0.28 -5.95 -0.55
N VAL A 70 -0.67 -5.01 -0.71
CA VAL A 70 -2.09 -5.24 -0.42
C VAL A 70 -2.66 -6.38 -1.26
N VAL A 71 -2.36 -6.42 -2.57
CA VAL A 71 -2.80 -7.52 -3.45
C VAL A 71 -2.19 -8.85 -3.02
N ARG A 72 -0.89 -8.88 -2.72
CA ARG A 72 -0.18 -10.06 -2.24
C ARG A 72 -0.81 -10.61 -0.95
N LEU A 73 -1.10 -9.75 0.02
CA LEU A 73 -1.75 -10.15 1.28
C LEU A 73 -3.14 -10.74 1.05
N ARG A 74 -3.97 -10.16 0.16
CA ARG A 74 -5.29 -10.74 -0.17
C ARG A 74 -5.18 -12.18 -0.67
N VAL A 75 -4.22 -12.45 -1.56
CA VAL A 75 -3.99 -13.80 -2.11
C VAL A 75 -3.55 -14.76 -1.02
N LEU A 76 -2.55 -14.38 -0.22
CA LEU A 76 -2.03 -15.23 0.85
C LEU A 76 -3.09 -15.56 1.91
N LEU A 77 -3.90 -14.57 2.31
CA LEU A 77 -4.96 -14.78 3.31
C LEU A 77 -6.11 -15.64 2.76
N ARG A 78 -6.43 -15.51 1.47
CA ARG A 78 -7.43 -16.37 0.83
C ARG A 78 -6.96 -17.82 0.72
N LEU A 79 -5.67 -18.04 0.48
CA LEU A 79 -5.07 -19.38 0.54
C LEU A 79 -5.12 -19.93 1.98
N ALA A 80 -4.74 -19.13 2.97
CA ALA A 80 -4.81 -19.52 4.38
C ALA A 80 -6.25 -19.87 4.84
N GLU A 81 -7.26 -19.14 4.37
CA GLU A 81 -8.66 -19.48 4.61
C GLU A 81 -9.04 -20.81 3.95
N SER A 82 -8.64 -21.03 2.69
CA SER A 82 -8.91 -22.27 1.95
C SER A 82 -8.27 -23.50 2.61
N LEU A 83 -7.10 -23.32 3.24
CA LEU A 83 -6.37 -24.35 3.98
C LEU A 83 -6.86 -24.51 5.43
N GLY A 84 -7.85 -23.72 5.87
CA GLY A 84 -8.41 -23.80 7.22
C GLY A 84 -7.59 -23.12 8.31
N TYR A 85 -6.49 -22.43 7.97
CA TYR A 85 -5.67 -21.69 8.94
C TYR A 85 -6.35 -20.41 9.43
N LEU A 86 -7.22 -19.83 8.61
CA LEU A 86 -7.94 -18.59 8.92
C LEU A 86 -9.46 -18.81 8.88
N THR A 87 -10.15 -18.44 9.95
CA THR A 87 -11.62 -18.52 9.98
C THR A 87 -12.25 -17.45 9.09
N LYS A 88 -13.45 -17.71 8.55
CA LYS A 88 -14.23 -16.74 7.75
C LYS A 88 -14.39 -15.38 8.44
N ARG A 89 -14.59 -15.36 9.77
CA ARG A 89 -14.72 -14.11 10.55
C ARG A 89 -13.45 -13.28 10.48
N ARG A 90 -12.29 -13.92 10.65
CA ARG A 90 -10.98 -13.24 10.64
C ARG A 90 -10.57 -12.83 9.22
N MET A 91 -10.89 -13.66 8.23
CA MET A 91 -10.72 -13.30 6.82
C MET A 91 -11.53 -12.05 6.45
N ARG A 92 -12.79 -11.93 6.90
CA ARG A 92 -13.60 -10.72 6.66
C ARG A 92 -12.99 -9.48 7.28
N PHE A 93 -12.49 -9.57 8.51
CA PHE A 93 -11.80 -8.45 9.17
C PHE A 93 -10.56 -8.03 8.36
N ALA A 94 -9.67 -8.96 8.05
CA ALA A 94 -8.44 -8.67 7.31
C ALA A 94 -8.73 -8.08 5.92
N SER A 95 -9.74 -8.61 5.22
CA SER A 95 -10.14 -8.13 3.90
C SER A 95 -10.67 -6.69 3.96
N ALA A 96 -11.50 -6.37 4.95
CA ALA A 96 -12.03 -5.01 5.12
C ALA A 96 -10.93 -3.99 5.43
N GLU A 97 -9.93 -4.38 6.22
CA GLU A 97 -8.76 -3.55 6.50
C GLU A 97 -7.91 -3.33 5.24
N LEU A 98 -7.61 -4.39 4.48
CA LEU A 98 -6.87 -4.31 3.22
C LEU A 98 -7.60 -3.45 2.17
N ASP A 99 -8.93 -3.52 2.10
CA ASP A 99 -9.73 -2.67 1.22
C ASP A 99 -9.65 -1.20 1.61
N THR A 100 -9.61 -0.91 2.90
CA THR A 100 -9.47 0.46 3.37
C THR A 100 -8.07 1.00 3.09
N ILE A 101 -7.03 0.23 3.40
CA ILE A 101 -5.63 0.58 3.10
C ILE A 101 -5.43 0.79 1.59
N GLY A 102 -5.94 -0.12 0.76
CA GLY A 102 -5.87 0.00 -0.71
C GLY A 102 -6.55 1.26 -1.24
N ARG A 103 -7.73 1.63 -0.69
CA ARG A 103 -8.40 2.91 -1.06
C ARG A 103 -7.56 4.12 -0.69
N MET A 104 -6.91 4.11 0.48
CA MET A 104 -6.04 5.19 0.94
C MET A 104 -4.80 5.33 0.04
N LEU A 105 -4.14 4.22 -0.30
CA LEU A 105 -2.99 4.19 -1.22
C LEU A 105 -3.37 4.69 -2.63
N GLY A 106 -4.47 4.17 -3.19
CA GLY A 106 -4.97 4.58 -4.49
C GLY A 106 -5.40 6.05 -4.52
N GLY A 107 -6.03 6.53 -3.45
CA GLY A 107 -6.38 7.94 -3.28
C GLY A 107 -5.14 8.84 -3.26
N TRP A 108 -4.13 8.48 -2.49
CA TRP A 108 -2.87 9.21 -2.42
C TRP A 108 -2.18 9.27 -3.79
N GLY A 109 -2.14 8.16 -4.53
CA GLY A 109 -1.54 8.13 -5.86
C GLY A 109 -2.30 8.91 -6.93
N ARG A 110 -3.62 9.05 -6.83
CA ARG A 110 -4.41 9.93 -7.70
C ARG A 110 -4.16 11.40 -7.39
N SER A 111 -4.10 11.77 -6.10
CA SER A 111 -3.82 13.14 -5.69
C SER A 111 -2.45 13.59 -6.20
N SER A 112 -1.39 12.78 -6.01
CA SER A 112 -0.05 13.10 -6.52
C SER A 112 0.00 13.33 -8.04
N ARG A 113 -0.76 12.55 -8.82
CA ARG A 113 -0.84 12.71 -10.29
C ARG A 113 -1.63 13.94 -10.74
N ARG A 114 -2.64 14.37 -9.97
CA ARG A 114 -3.37 15.61 -10.27
C ARG A 114 -2.45 16.83 -10.10
N PHE A 115 -1.66 16.85 -9.03
CA PHE A 115 -0.69 17.92 -8.79
C PHE A 115 0.37 18.02 -9.89
N SER A 116 0.89 16.89 -10.41
CA SER A 116 1.87 16.94 -11.49
C SER A 116 1.30 17.44 -12.83
N LYS A 117 0.05 17.07 -13.16
CA LYS A 117 -0.61 17.55 -14.39
C LYS A 117 -0.95 19.04 -14.37
N SER A 118 -1.32 19.60 -13.22
CA SER A 118 -1.61 21.04 -13.09
C SER A 118 -0.37 21.93 -13.20
N GLY A 119 0.83 21.43 -12.86
CA GLY A 119 2.08 22.17 -13.03
C GLY A 119 2.62 22.19 -14.47
N ALA A 120 2.27 21.18 -15.28
CA ALA A 120 2.75 21.06 -16.67
C ALA A 120 1.96 21.91 -17.69
N GLY A 121 0.88 22.58 -17.29
CA GLY A 121 0.03 23.38 -18.18
C GLY A 121 0.43 24.85 -18.35
N ALA A 122 1.46 25.34 -17.65
CA ALA A 122 1.80 26.77 -17.61
C ALA A 122 2.99 27.19 -18.52
N GLY A 123 3.48 26.30 -19.39
CA GLY A 123 4.76 26.51 -20.10
C GLY A 123 4.77 26.12 -21.58
N ALA A 124 3.67 26.26 -22.31
CA ALA A 124 3.73 26.17 -23.78
C ALA A 124 4.15 27.56 -24.35
N PRO A 125 5.31 27.70 -25.01
CA PRO A 125 5.65 28.95 -25.66
C PRO A 125 4.67 29.21 -26.81
N ARG A 126 4.09 30.41 -26.84
CA ARG A 126 3.31 30.91 -27.99
C ARG A 126 4.22 30.86 -29.22
N PRO A 127 3.78 30.31 -30.37
CA PRO A 127 4.54 30.43 -31.60
C PRO A 127 4.56 31.92 -31.97
N GLU A 128 5.75 32.51 -31.92
CA GLU A 128 5.98 33.87 -32.39
C GLU A 128 5.57 33.95 -33.85
N ALA A 129 4.61 34.83 -34.13
CA ALA A 129 4.18 35.15 -35.47
C ALA A 129 5.41 35.62 -36.25
N ARG A 130 5.82 34.83 -37.25
CA ARG A 130 6.84 35.21 -38.21
C ARG A 130 6.45 36.55 -38.82
N ASP A 131 7.22 37.57 -38.47
CA ASP A 131 7.18 38.90 -39.07
C ASP A 131 7.48 38.75 -40.57
N ALA A 132 6.41 38.71 -41.37
CA ALA A 132 6.49 38.89 -42.80
C ALA A 132 6.69 40.39 -43.05
N ARG A 133 7.94 40.84 -43.06
CA ARG A 133 8.29 42.16 -43.60
C ARG A 133 9.44 42.05 -44.59
N ARG A 134 9.02 42.29 -45.84
CA ARG A 134 9.71 42.97 -46.96
C ARG A 134 10.91 42.30 -47.59
#